data_AF-A0A8J5HRC1-F1
#
_entry.id   AF-A0A8J5HRC1-F1
#
_cell.length_a   1.000
_cell.length_b   1.000
_cell.length_c   1.000
_cell.angle_alpha   90.00
_cell.angle_beta   90.00
_cell.angle_gamma   90.00
#
_symmetry.space_group_name_H-M   'P 1'
#
loop_
_entity.id
_entity.type
_entity.pdbx_description
1 polymer ?
#
loop_
_entity_poly.entity_id
_entity_poly.type
_entity_poly.pdbx_seq_one_letter_code
_entity_poly.pdbx_strand_id
1 'polypeptide(L)'
;MICDVPELRGDNYKIWKERTLLHLGCKDVDYAIRKDEPPPENIALYEKWERSNRLSIMFIKTKISYGIRGSLEHYDNARDLLKAIDDQFVSSDKALASTLIHQFSSMKVSGIHDVQEVPQTAVPNSVDPEVEDLFEASKSISTLIYLELSVDLMVKVLFE
;
A
#
# COMPACT_ATOMS: atom_id res chain seq x y z
N MET A 1 -6.47 -1.58 29.51
CA MET A 1 -5.34 -2.14 28.75
C MET A 1 -4.87 -1.05 27.79
N ILE A 2 -3.65 -0.55 27.91
CA ILE A 2 -3.10 0.42 26.95
C ILE A 2 -2.52 -0.42 25.82
N CYS A 3 -3.13 -0.35 24.63
CA CYS A 3 -2.53 -0.93 23.43
C CYS A 3 -1.26 -0.14 23.13
N ASP A 4 -0.10 -0.80 23.22
CA ASP A 4 1.13 -0.23 22.74
C ASP A 4 0.99 0.01 21.23
N VAL A 5 1.23 1.25 20.82
CA VAL A 5 1.13 1.67 19.43
C VAL A 5 2.56 1.84 18.93
N PRO A 6 3.00 1.02 17.97
CA PRO A 6 4.34 1.13 17.43
C PRO A 6 4.50 2.47 16.70
N GLU A 7 5.74 2.88 16.48
CA GLU A 7 6.06 3.98 15.57
C GLU A 7 5.93 3.50 14.12
N LEU A 8 5.39 4.35 13.23
CA LEU A 8 5.30 4.08 11.80
C LEU A 8 6.68 4.19 11.14
N ARG A 9 7.21 3.07 10.63
CA ARG A 9 8.56 2.95 10.06
C ARG A 9 8.59 2.54 8.58
N GLY A 10 7.43 2.40 7.97
CA GLY A 10 7.26 2.14 6.54
C GLY A 10 6.67 0.75 6.26
N ASP A 11 7.36 -0.28 6.72
CA ASP A 11 7.00 -1.69 6.55
C ASP A 11 5.85 -2.18 7.45
N ASN A 12 5.49 -1.39 8.46
CA ASN A 12 4.55 -1.78 9.51
C ASN A 12 3.20 -1.06 9.42
N TYR A 13 2.88 -0.39 8.32
CA TYR A 13 1.68 0.45 8.19
C TYR A 13 0.37 -0.28 8.57
N LYS A 14 0.15 -1.52 8.12
CA LYS A 14 -1.07 -2.28 8.44
C LYS A 14 -1.25 -2.45 9.95
N ILE A 15 -0.20 -2.88 10.64
CA ILE A 15 -0.18 -3.08 12.10
C ILE A 15 -0.31 -1.72 12.82
N TRP A 16 0.43 -0.72 12.35
CA TRP A 16 0.39 0.62 12.92
C TRP A 16 -1.01 1.23 12.88
N LYS A 17 -1.71 1.12 11.74
CA LYS A 17 -3.06 1.66 11.55
C LYS A 17 -4.06 1.00 12.49
N GLU A 18 -4.06 -0.32 12.54
CA GLU A 18 -4.93 -1.09 13.44
C GLU A 18 -4.73 -0.68 14.90
N ARG A 19 -3.47 -0.63 15.36
CA ARG A 19 -3.13 -0.27 16.75
C ARG A 19 -3.46 1.19 17.08
N THR A 20 -3.27 2.09 16.12
CA THR A 20 -3.61 3.51 16.27
C THR A 20 -5.12 3.70 16.41
N LEU A 21 -5.93 3.12 15.51
CA LEU A 21 -7.38 3.21 15.56
C LEU A 21 -7.95 2.58 16.83
N LEU A 22 -7.43 1.41 17.24
CA LEU A 22 -7.81 0.77 18.49
C LEU A 22 -7.50 1.66 19.70
N HIS A 23 -6.32 2.28 19.74
CA HIS A 23 -5.94 3.17 20.83
C HIS A 23 -6.87 4.39 20.92
N LEU A 24 -7.16 5.04 19.78
CA LEU A 24 -8.04 6.22 19.73
C LEU A 24 -9.48 5.86 20.15
N GLY A 25 -9.99 4.71 19.69
CA GLY A 25 -11.31 4.20 20.09
C GLY A 25 -11.38 3.86 21.59
N CYS A 26 -10.36 3.19 22.14
CA CYS A 26 -10.30 2.90 23.58
C CYS A 26 -10.20 4.16 24.46
N LYS A 27 -9.76 5.28 23.88
CA LYS A 27 -9.65 6.59 24.56
C LYS A 27 -10.85 7.50 24.31
N ASP A 28 -11.84 7.07 23.52
CA ASP A 28 -13.00 7.86 23.09
C ASP A 28 -12.61 9.21 22.45
N VAL A 29 -11.55 9.19 21.63
CA VAL A 29 -11.07 10.37 20.90
C VAL A 29 -11.13 10.18 19.39
N ASP A 30 -11.81 9.14 18.90
CA ASP A 30 -11.94 8.78 17.49
C ASP A 30 -13.16 9.39 16.78
N TYR A 31 -13.92 10.24 17.48
CA TYR A 31 -15.17 10.82 16.98
C TYR A 31 -14.99 11.57 15.65
N ALA A 32 -13.96 12.42 15.53
CA ALA A 32 -13.66 13.17 14.31
C ALA A 32 -13.16 12.28 13.15
N ILE A 33 -12.72 11.06 13.44
CA ILE A 33 -12.37 10.07 12.41
C ILE A 33 -13.64 9.40 11.89
N ARG A 34 -14.62 9.12 12.76
CA ARG A 34 -15.88 8.43 12.42
C ARG A 34 -16.98 9.32 11.88
N LYS A 35 -16.98 10.62 12.20
CA LYS A 35 -18.03 11.56 11.83
C LYS A 35 -17.46 12.77 11.11
N ASP A 36 -18.22 13.25 10.12
CA ASP A 36 -17.93 14.49 9.42
C ASP A 36 -17.95 15.67 10.38
N GLU A 37 -17.27 16.74 9.99
CA GLU A 37 -17.29 18.00 10.72
C GLU A 37 -18.75 18.48 10.85
N PRO A 38 -19.25 18.68 12.09
CA PRO A 38 -20.61 19.13 12.30
C PRO A 38 -20.75 20.60 11.88
N PRO A 39 -21.96 21.02 11.50
CA PRO A 39 -22.21 22.42 11.22
C PRO A 39 -22.04 23.27 12.50
N PRO A 40 -21.56 24.51 12.37
CA PRO A 40 -21.17 25.36 13.49
C PRO A 40 -22.36 25.77 14.38
N GLU A 41 -23.62 25.61 13.93
CA GLU A 41 -24.78 25.92 14.75
C GLU A 41 -24.93 24.95 15.95
N ASN A 42 -24.35 23.75 15.87
CA ASN A 42 -24.36 22.79 16.97
C ASN A 42 -23.05 22.87 17.78
N ILE A 43 -22.94 23.92 18.59
CA ILE A 43 -21.74 24.25 19.38
C ILE A 43 -21.23 23.03 20.17
N ALA A 44 -22.10 22.30 20.87
CA ALA A 44 -21.70 21.16 21.70
C ALA A 44 -21.14 19.99 20.86
N LEU A 45 -21.73 19.72 19.69
CA LEU A 45 -21.19 18.71 18.77
C LEU A 45 -19.87 19.17 18.15
N TYR A 46 -19.77 20.44 17.77
CA TYR A 46 -18.55 21.02 17.22
C TYR A 46 -17.39 20.96 18.23
N GLU A 47 -17.60 21.36 19.48
CA GLU A 47 -16.58 21.27 20.53
C GLU A 47 -16.12 19.83 20.78
N LYS A 48 -17.06 18.88 20.78
CA LYS A 48 -16.76 17.45 20.91
C LYS A 48 -15.91 16.97 19.72
N TRP A 49 -16.31 17.33 18.50
CA TRP A 49 -15.60 16.97 17.27
C TRP A 49 -14.20 17.58 17.26
N GLU A 50 -14.06 18.86 17.54
CA GLU A 50 -12.80 19.58 17.50
C GLU A 50 -11.82 19.07 18.57
N ARG A 51 -12.31 18.75 19.77
CA ARG A 51 -11.49 18.10 20.80
C ARG A 51 -10.95 16.75 20.32
N SER A 52 -11.81 15.93 19.72
CA SER A 52 -11.43 14.62 19.18
C SER A 52 -10.45 14.74 18.01
N ASN A 53 -10.67 15.71 17.13
CA ASN A 53 -9.83 16.04 15.98
C ASN A 53 -8.40 16.40 16.44
N ARG A 54 -8.27 17.40 17.31
CA ARG A 54 -7.00 17.86 17.87
C ARG A 54 -6.22 16.76 18.57
N LEU A 55 -6.89 15.97 19.42
CA LEU A 55 -6.25 14.89 20.17
C LEU A 55 -5.79 13.75 19.26
N SER A 56 -6.58 13.38 18.25
CA SER A 56 -6.22 12.37 17.26
C SER A 56 -5.01 12.79 16.44
N ILE A 57 -5.00 14.03 15.91
CA ILE A 57 -3.86 14.56 15.14
C ILE A 57 -2.58 14.53 15.98
N MET A 58 -2.65 15.02 17.22
CA MET A 58 -1.49 15.06 18.11
C MET A 58 -0.96 13.65 18.36
N PHE A 59 -1.85 12.70 18.67
CA PHE A 59 -1.45 11.31 18.89
C PHE A 59 -0.82 10.68 17.64
N ILE A 60 -1.49 10.77 16.50
CA ILE A 60 -1.00 10.20 15.23
C ILE A 60 0.39 10.76 14.89
N LYS A 61 0.58 12.09 14.96
CA LYS A 61 1.88 12.75 14.67
C LYS A 61 3.00 12.27 15.61
N THR A 62 2.70 11.90 16.86
CA THR A 62 3.71 11.34 17.79
C THR A 62 4.11 9.90 17.48
N LYS A 63 3.30 9.19 16.67
CA LYS A 63 3.52 7.80 16.29
C LYS A 63 4.05 7.66 14.86
N ILE A 64 4.51 8.74 14.25
CA ILE A 64 5.13 8.76 12.92
C ILE A 64 6.62 9.03 13.06
N SER A 65 7.44 8.19 12.43
CA SER A 65 8.89 8.40 12.42
C SER A 65 9.28 9.66 11.67
N TYR A 66 10.41 10.25 12.08
CA TYR A 66 10.89 11.53 11.56
C TYR A 66 11.02 11.54 10.03
N GLY A 67 11.48 10.45 9.42
CA GLY A 67 11.65 10.35 7.96
C GLY A 67 10.35 10.41 7.15
N ILE A 68 9.20 10.12 7.77
CA ILE A 68 7.88 10.15 7.11
C ILE A 68 7.14 11.45 7.47
N ARG A 69 7.42 12.01 8.65
CA ARG A 69 6.66 13.11 9.26
C ARG A 69 6.57 14.37 8.39
N GLY A 70 7.62 14.69 7.63
CA GLY A 70 7.72 15.96 6.91
C GLY A 70 6.55 16.27 5.97
N SER A 71 6.02 15.28 5.25
CA SER A 71 4.88 15.48 4.34
C SER A 71 3.51 15.53 5.04
N LEU A 72 3.48 15.32 6.36
CA LEU A 72 2.26 15.13 7.16
C LEU A 72 2.04 16.24 8.20
N GLU A 73 2.85 17.29 8.20
CA GLU A 73 2.80 18.33 9.23
C GLU A 73 1.57 19.26 9.12
N HIS A 74 1.07 19.50 7.91
CA HIS A 74 0.08 20.54 7.60
C HIS A 74 -1.39 20.10 7.69
N TYR A 75 -1.67 18.90 8.21
CA TYR A 75 -3.05 18.45 8.37
C TYR A 75 -3.66 18.93 9.68
N ASP A 76 -4.79 19.64 9.54
CA ASP A 76 -5.63 20.15 10.64
C ASP A 76 -6.88 19.30 10.87
N ASN A 77 -7.12 18.29 10.02
CA ASN A 77 -8.20 17.31 10.16
C ASN A 77 -7.61 15.90 10.32
N ALA A 78 -8.04 15.17 11.36
CA ALA A 78 -7.54 13.84 11.69
C ALA A 78 -7.88 12.79 10.62
N ARG A 79 -9.05 12.89 9.99
CA ARG A 79 -9.47 12.00 8.92
C ARG A 79 -8.64 12.25 7.66
N ASP A 80 -8.39 13.51 7.31
CA ASP A 80 -7.55 13.85 6.16
C ASP A 80 -6.09 13.43 6.37
N LEU A 81 -5.57 13.59 7.59
CA LEU A 81 -4.25 13.09 7.97
C LEU A 81 -4.15 11.56 7.78
N LEU A 82 -5.14 10.81 8.28
CA LEU A 82 -5.17 9.36 8.11
C LEU A 82 -5.27 8.98 6.63
N LYS A 83 -6.10 9.68 5.85
CA LYS A 83 -6.23 9.44 4.42
C LYS A 83 -4.91 9.70 3.67
N ALA A 84 -4.19 10.76 4.01
CA ALA A 84 -2.90 11.05 3.40
C ALA A 84 -1.86 9.96 3.68
N ILE A 85 -1.85 9.43 4.91
CA ILE A 85 -1.02 8.27 5.27
C ILE A 85 -1.45 7.06 4.45
N ASP A 86 -2.75 6.75 4.41
CA ASP A 86 -3.29 5.63 3.62
C ASP A 86 -2.85 5.71 2.15
N ASP A 87 -3.00 6.88 1.52
CA ASP A 87 -2.64 7.12 0.13
C ASP A 87 -1.14 6.96 -0.12
N GLN A 88 -0.30 7.41 0.81
CA GLN A 88 1.16 7.27 0.73
C GLN A 88 1.58 5.79 0.71
N PHE A 89 1.01 4.97 1.60
CA PHE A 89 1.36 3.55 1.71
C PHE A 89 0.76 2.70 0.58
N VAL A 90 -0.47 2.99 0.17
CA VAL A 90 -1.10 2.34 -1.00
C VAL A 90 -0.30 2.65 -2.28
N SER A 91 0.20 3.87 -2.43
CA SER A 91 1.01 4.25 -3.59
C SER A 91 2.38 3.55 -3.58
N SER A 92 3.00 3.41 -2.42
CA SER A 92 4.26 2.68 -2.25
C SER A 92 4.14 1.21 -2.63
N ASP A 93 3.10 0.51 -2.15
CA ASP A 93 2.86 -0.91 -2.47
C ASP A 93 2.68 -1.12 -3.99
N LYS A 94 1.93 -0.22 -4.65
CA LYS A 94 1.75 -0.25 -6.11
C LYS A 94 3.05 -0.03 -6.87
N ALA A 95 3.87 0.94 -6.47
CA ALA A 95 5.15 1.22 -7.11
C ALA A 95 6.13 0.05 -6.96
N LEU A 96 6.15 -0.59 -5.78
CA LEU A 96 6.94 -1.79 -5.53
C LEU A 96 6.51 -2.94 -6.43
N ALA A 97 5.20 -3.22 -6.50
CA ALA A 97 4.64 -4.25 -7.37
C ALA A 97 5.00 -4.00 -8.84
N SER A 98 4.85 -2.75 -9.34
CA SER A 98 5.22 -2.38 -10.71
C SER A 98 6.72 -2.58 -10.99
N THR A 99 7.58 -2.23 -10.03
CA THR A 99 9.03 -2.40 -10.15
C THR A 99 9.40 -3.88 -10.27
N LEU A 100 8.82 -4.73 -9.43
CA LEU A 100 9.03 -6.17 -9.47
C LEU A 100 8.57 -6.75 -10.81
N ILE A 101 7.38 -6.39 -11.29
CA ILE A 101 6.85 -6.81 -12.60
C ILE A 101 7.79 -6.41 -13.74
N HIS A 102 8.29 -5.17 -13.73
CA HIS A 102 9.24 -4.70 -14.75
C HIS A 102 10.55 -5.49 -14.72
N GLN A 103 11.13 -5.71 -13.53
CA GLN A 103 12.36 -6.50 -13.36
C GLN A 103 12.18 -7.93 -13.89
N PHE A 104 11.11 -8.61 -13.49
CA PHE A 104 10.78 -9.95 -13.98
C PHE A 104 10.58 -10.01 -15.49
N SER A 105 9.93 -9.00 -16.07
CA SER A 105 9.73 -8.91 -17.52
C SER A 105 11.05 -8.68 -18.27
N SER A 106 11.95 -7.87 -17.71
CA SER A 106 13.27 -7.57 -18.30
C SER A 106 14.30 -8.70 -18.17
N MET A 107 14.08 -9.65 -17.25
CA MET A 107 14.97 -10.81 -17.07
C MET A 107 14.79 -11.90 -18.14
N LYS A 108 13.75 -11.81 -18.98
CA LYS A 108 13.63 -12.62 -20.20
C LYS A 108 14.09 -11.78 -21.40
N VAL A 109 14.91 -12.39 -22.26
CA VAL A 109 15.54 -11.85 -23.49
C VAL A 109 16.99 -11.33 -23.30
N SER A 110 17.89 -12.20 -22.83
CA SER A 110 19.34 -12.05 -23.11
C SER A 110 20.00 -13.38 -23.47
N GLY A 111 19.31 -14.24 -24.22
CA GLY A 111 19.78 -15.59 -24.57
C GLY A 111 19.50 -16.03 -26.01
N ILE A 112 19.14 -15.13 -26.93
CA ILE A 112 19.03 -15.46 -28.36
C ILE A 112 19.51 -14.28 -29.20
N HIS A 113 20.82 -14.01 -29.20
CA HIS A 113 21.43 -13.33 -30.35
C HIS A 113 22.94 -13.59 -30.41
N ASP A 114 23.31 -14.82 -30.74
CA ASP A 114 24.53 -15.01 -31.53
C ASP A 114 24.33 -16.16 -32.50
N VAL A 115 23.70 -15.86 -33.64
CA VAL A 115 23.90 -16.65 -34.85
C VAL A 115 24.19 -15.66 -35.97
N GLN A 116 25.48 -15.35 -36.04
CA GLN A 116 26.21 -14.91 -37.21
C GLN A 116 25.64 -15.56 -38.48
N GLU A 117 25.41 -14.75 -39.52
CA GLU A 117 25.03 -15.21 -40.85
C GLU A 117 25.97 -16.35 -41.32
N VAL A 118 25.45 -17.56 -41.50
CA VAL A 118 26.13 -18.64 -42.23
C VAL A 118 25.09 -19.41 -43.08
N PRO A 119 25.44 -19.83 -44.31
CA PRO A 119 24.50 -20.22 -45.36
C PRO A 119 23.70 -21.50 -45.07
N GLN A 120 22.54 -21.58 -45.72
CA GLN A 120 21.63 -22.72 -45.84
C GLN A 120 22.30 -24.09 -45.71
N THR A 121 22.28 -24.68 -44.52
CA THR A 121 22.14 -26.11 -44.24
C THR A 121 22.16 -26.33 -42.71
N ALA A 122 21.00 -26.49 -42.05
CA ALA A 122 20.91 -27.21 -40.76
C ALA A 122 19.46 -27.36 -40.28
N VAL A 123 19.22 -28.49 -39.62
CA VAL A 123 17.99 -29.03 -39.02
C VAL A 123 17.36 -28.05 -38.00
N PRO A 124 16.02 -27.99 -37.82
CA PRO A 124 15.42 -27.10 -36.85
C PRO A 124 15.77 -27.58 -35.43
N ASN A 125 16.49 -26.73 -34.68
CA ASN A 125 16.81 -26.97 -33.28
C ASN A 125 15.53 -27.03 -32.44
N SER A 126 15.36 -28.13 -31.70
CA SER A 126 14.35 -28.25 -30.65
C SER A 126 14.60 -27.18 -29.58
N VAL A 127 13.57 -26.40 -29.25
CA VAL A 127 13.59 -25.49 -28.10
C VAL A 127 13.77 -26.34 -26.85
N ASP A 128 14.74 -25.96 -26.01
CA ASP A 128 15.08 -26.71 -24.80
C ASP A 128 13.85 -26.78 -23.87
N PRO A 129 13.38 -27.99 -23.47
CA PRO A 129 12.15 -28.14 -22.68
C PRO A 129 12.17 -27.36 -21.37
N GLU A 130 13.35 -27.19 -20.79
CA GLU A 130 13.56 -26.45 -19.53
C GLU A 130 13.29 -24.93 -19.70
N VAL A 131 13.52 -24.39 -20.90
CA VAL A 131 13.25 -22.98 -21.22
C VAL A 131 11.75 -22.73 -21.40
N GLU A 132 11.02 -23.71 -21.97
CA GLU A 132 9.55 -23.64 -22.11
C GLU A 132 8.86 -23.78 -20.75
N ASP A 133 9.34 -24.68 -19.89
CA ASP A 133 8.84 -24.84 -18.52
C ASP A 133 9.05 -23.57 -17.69
N LEU A 134 10.22 -22.93 -17.80
CA LEU A 134 10.48 -21.62 -17.19
C LEU A 134 9.63 -20.51 -17.82
N PHE A 135 9.27 -20.64 -19.10
CA PHE A 135 8.41 -19.68 -19.77
C PHE A 135 7.00 -19.71 -19.19
N GLU A 136 6.41 -20.91 -19.12
CA GLU A 136 5.07 -21.16 -18.61
C GLU A 136 4.96 -20.96 -17.08
N ALA A 137 6.03 -21.26 -16.33
CA ALA A 137 6.09 -20.94 -14.90
C ALA A 137 5.99 -19.44 -14.65
N SER A 138 6.71 -18.61 -15.43
CA SER A 138 6.66 -17.15 -15.25
C SER A 138 5.33 -16.54 -15.73
N LYS A 139 4.68 -17.15 -16.72
CA LYS A 139 3.32 -16.77 -17.14
C LYS A 139 2.31 -17.07 -16.04
N SER A 140 2.39 -18.28 -15.45
CA SER A 140 1.56 -18.70 -14.32
C SER A 140 1.74 -17.80 -13.09
N ILE A 141 2.98 -17.45 -12.73
CA ILE A 141 3.27 -16.54 -11.61
C ILE A 141 2.71 -15.14 -11.88
N SER A 142 2.88 -14.60 -13.10
CA SER A 142 2.32 -13.30 -13.45
C SER A 142 0.79 -13.32 -13.32
N THR A 143 0.12 -14.36 -13.84
CA THR A 143 -1.33 -14.51 -13.73
C THR A 143 -1.80 -14.61 -12.27
N LEU A 144 -1.08 -15.33 -11.40
CA LEU A 144 -1.39 -15.42 -9.97
C LEU A 144 -1.28 -14.06 -9.28
N ILE A 145 -0.22 -13.28 -9.57
CA ILE A 145 -0.04 -11.93 -9.01
C ILE A 145 -1.17 -10.99 -9.46
N TYR A 146 -1.57 -11.02 -10.74
CA TYR A 146 -2.69 -10.22 -11.24
C TYR A 146 -4.02 -10.63 -10.60
N LEU A 147 -4.24 -11.92 -10.38
CA LEU A 147 -5.44 -12.42 -9.70
C LEU A 147 -5.45 -12.02 -8.22
N GLU A 148 -4.35 -12.13 -7.49
CA GLU A 148 -4.27 -11.69 -6.09
C GLU A 148 -4.51 -10.18 -5.95
N LEU A 149 -3.88 -9.36 -6.80
CA LEU A 149 -4.13 -7.91 -6.83
C LEU A 149 -5.56 -7.57 -7.25
N SER A 150 -6.14 -8.32 -8.19
CA SER A 150 -7.52 -8.11 -8.65
C SER A 150 -8.55 -8.57 -7.61
N VAL A 151 -8.26 -9.62 -6.85
CA VAL A 151 -9.10 -10.08 -5.73
C VAL A 151 -9.03 -9.08 -4.58
N ASP A 152 -7.84 -8.57 -4.23
CA ASP A 152 -7.70 -7.51 -3.22
C ASP A 152 -8.46 -6.23 -3.62
N LEU A 153 -8.49 -5.91 -4.91
CA LEU A 153 -9.26 -4.78 -5.43
C LEU A 153 -10.77 -5.06 -5.42
N MET A 154 -11.20 -6.28 -5.76
CA MET A 154 -12.62 -6.66 -5.70
C MET A 154 -13.13 -6.76 -4.26
N VAL A 155 -12.33 -7.24 -3.32
CA VAL A 155 -12.66 -7.24 -1.88
C VAL A 155 -12.82 -5.81 -1.37
N LYS A 156 -11.99 -4.86 -1.81
CA LYS A 156 -12.18 -3.45 -1.50
C LYS A 156 -13.46 -2.85 -2.09
N VAL A 157 -13.81 -3.19 -3.33
CA VAL A 157 -15.01 -2.67 -4.01
C VAL A 157 -16.31 -3.29 -3.50
N LEU A 158 -16.28 -4.51 -2.96
CA LEU A 158 -17.47 -5.23 -2.52
C LEU A 158 -17.78 -5.07 -1.01
N PHE A 159 -16.83 -4.56 -0.21
CA PHE A 159 -16.98 -4.42 1.24
C PHE A 159 -16.78 -3.00 1.78
N GLU A 160 -16.69 -1.99 0.90
CA GLU A 160 -16.89 -0.56 1.19
C GLU A 160 -18.16 -0.06 0.48
#